data_AF-A0A2K5M5L5-F1
#
_entry.id   AF-A0A2K5M5L5-F1
#
_cell.length_a   1.000
_cell.length_b   1.000
_cell.length_c   1.000
_cell.angle_alpha   90.00
_cell.angle_beta   90.00
_cell.angle_gamma   90.00
#
_symmetry.space_group_name_H-M   'P 1'
#
loop_
_entity.id
_entity.type
_entity.pdbx_description
1 polymer ?
#
loop_
_entity_poly.entity_id
_entity_poly.type
_entity_poly.pdbx_seq_one_letter_code
_entity_poly.pdbx_strand_id
1 'polypeptide(L)'
;MEFSKNKKWRMPRLAGDQRNALSYLIAFILKHYLAFVPFFFFLVLKSVENLGVSYVKGTEQYQSKLESELRKLKFSYRENLEDEYEPRRRDHISHFILRLAYCQSEELRRWFIQQEMDLLRFRFSILPKDKIQDFLKDSQLQFEAVSIYL
;
A
#
# COMPACT_ATOMS: atom_id res chain seq x y z
N MET A 1 28.39 -8.56 -63.39
CA MET A 1 27.77 -9.84 -63.00
C MET A 1 28.46 -10.34 -61.75
N GLU A 2 27.67 -10.49 -60.69
CA GLU A 2 27.98 -11.16 -59.42
C GLU A 2 28.38 -12.64 -59.69
N PHE A 3 28.98 -13.44 -58.81
CA PHE A 3 28.72 -13.71 -57.39
C PHE A 3 29.85 -14.59 -56.81
N SER A 4 29.85 -14.69 -55.48
CA SER A 4 30.26 -15.87 -54.69
C SER A 4 31.72 -15.98 -54.23
N LYS A 5 31.97 -15.56 -52.97
CA LYS A 5 32.73 -16.35 -52.00
C LYS A 5 32.04 -16.31 -50.63
N ASN A 6 31.56 -17.48 -50.21
CA ASN A 6 30.97 -17.80 -48.91
C ASN A 6 31.72 -17.14 -47.73
N LYS A 7 31.10 -16.14 -47.08
CA LYS A 7 31.51 -15.71 -45.74
C LYS A 7 30.78 -16.58 -44.72
N LYS A 8 31.51 -17.57 -44.19
CA LYS A 8 31.12 -18.39 -43.04
C LYS A 8 30.84 -17.46 -41.85
N TRP A 9 29.57 -17.24 -41.54
CA TRP A 9 29.14 -16.51 -40.36
C TRP A 9 29.60 -17.29 -39.12
N ARG A 10 30.69 -16.85 -38.50
CA ARG A 10 30.99 -17.24 -37.12
C ARG A 10 29.99 -16.52 -36.23
N MET A 11 28.93 -17.25 -35.85
CA MET A 11 28.06 -16.85 -34.74
C MET A 11 28.94 -16.58 -33.52
N PRO A 12 28.91 -15.37 -32.94
CA PRO A 12 29.47 -15.17 -31.62
C PRO A 12 28.67 -16.08 -30.70
N ARG A 13 29.34 -17.05 -30.06
CA ARG A 13 28.74 -17.75 -28.93
C ARG A 13 28.50 -16.69 -27.86
N LEU A 14 27.26 -16.22 -27.75
CA LEU A 14 26.74 -15.48 -26.58
C LEU A 14 26.65 -16.47 -25.41
N ALA A 15 27.80 -17.03 -25.04
CA ALA A 15 27.98 -17.79 -23.83
C ALA A 15 28.48 -16.79 -22.79
N GLY A 16 27.54 -16.11 -22.14
CA GLY A 16 27.87 -15.28 -21.00
C GLY A 16 26.97 -14.06 -20.84
N ASP A 17 25.67 -14.26 -20.62
CA ASP A 17 24.98 -13.31 -19.74
C ASP A 17 23.65 -13.75 -19.12
N GLN A 18 23.53 -15.04 -18.77
CA GLN A 18 22.31 -15.50 -18.10
C GLN A 18 22.14 -14.90 -16.70
N ARG A 19 23.24 -14.39 -16.09
CA ARG A 19 23.25 -13.73 -14.78
C ARG A 19 22.83 -12.26 -14.86
N ASN A 20 23.24 -11.48 -15.88
CA ASN A 20 22.71 -10.12 -15.97
C ASN A 20 21.24 -10.11 -16.35
N ALA A 21 20.77 -11.00 -17.23
CA ALA A 21 19.34 -11.08 -17.56
C ALA A 21 18.48 -11.30 -16.30
N LEU A 22 18.91 -12.19 -15.40
CA LEU A 22 18.26 -12.41 -14.11
C LEU A 22 18.35 -11.16 -13.22
N SER A 23 19.49 -10.47 -13.18
CA SER A 23 19.65 -9.24 -12.40
C SER A 23 18.81 -8.07 -12.92
N TYR A 24 18.66 -7.93 -14.24
CA TYR A 24 17.78 -6.93 -14.87
C TYR A 24 16.31 -7.28 -14.69
N LEU A 25 15.94 -8.57 -14.76
CA LEU A 25 14.59 -9.01 -14.48
C LEU A 25 14.23 -8.79 -13.00
N ILE A 26 15.14 -9.13 -12.08
CA ILE A 26 14.98 -8.87 -10.64
C ILE A 26 14.90 -7.36 -10.39
N ALA A 27 15.78 -6.55 -10.97
CA ALA A 27 15.73 -5.09 -10.83
C ALA A 27 14.44 -4.50 -11.42
N PHE A 28 13.98 -5.00 -12.57
CA PHE A 28 12.73 -4.60 -13.18
C PHE A 28 11.53 -5.00 -12.32
N ILE A 29 11.51 -6.23 -11.81
CA ILE A 29 10.48 -6.73 -10.89
C ILE A 29 10.49 -5.93 -9.59
N LEU A 30 11.67 -5.65 -9.01
CA LEU A 30 11.80 -4.88 -7.78
C LEU A 30 11.31 -3.44 -7.98
N LYS A 31 11.68 -2.82 -9.11
CA LYS A 31 11.29 -1.45 -9.46
C LYS A 31 9.79 -1.35 -9.78
N HIS A 32 9.25 -2.35 -10.48
CA HIS A 32 7.82 -2.44 -10.77
C HIS A 32 7.01 -2.75 -9.52
N TYR A 33 7.48 -3.64 -8.64
CA TYR A 33 6.85 -3.94 -7.37
C TYR A 33 6.88 -2.72 -6.43
N LEU A 34 8.02 -2.04 -6.35
CA LEU A 34 8.17 -0.81 -5.57
C LEU A 34 7.28 0.33 -6.09
N ALA A 35 6.95 0.38 -7.38
CA ALA A 35 6.04 1.38 -7.94
C ALA A 35 4.56 0.96 -7.84
N PHE A 36 4.26 -0.33 -7.97
CA PHE A 36 2.90 -0.85 -8.00
C PHE A 36 2.24 -0.78 -6.62
N VAL A 37 2.92 -1.22 -5.56
CA VAL A 37 2.38 -1.23 -4.18
C VAL A 37 2.00 0.18 -3.67
N PRO A 38 2.85 1.23 -3.76
CA PRO A 38 2.46 2.58 -3.33
C PRO A 38 1.39 3.20 -4.25
N PHE A 39 1.31 2.79 -5.51
CA PHE A 39 0.26 3.24 -6.42
C PHE A 39 -1.13 2.79 -5.94
N PHE A 40 -1.29 1.55 -5.46
CA PHE A 40 -2.57 1.12 -4.86
C PHE A 40 -2.94 1.94 -3.63
N PHE A 41 -1.96 2.20 -2.74
CA PHE A 41 -2.23 2.97 -1.53
C PHE A 41 -2.57 4.43 -1.86
N PHE A 42 -1.91 5.03 -2.84
CA PHE A 42 -2.30 6.34 -3.34
C PHE A 42 -3.75 6.38 -3.86
N LEU A 43 -4.17 5.36 -4.62
CA LEU A 43 -5.57 5.25 -5.08
C LEU A 43 -6.55 5.13 -3.90
N VAL A 44 -6.17 4.44 -2.83
CA VAL A 44 -6.96 4.37 -1.60
C VAL A 44 -7.12 5.77 -0.99
N LEU A 45 -6.02 6.52 -0.81
CA LEU A 45 -6.09 7.89 -0.27
C LEU A 45 -6.93 8.82 -1.15
N LYS A 46 -6.85 8.67 -2.47
CA LYS A 46 -7.69 9.46 -3.38
C LYS A 46 -9.17 9.11 -3.27
N SER A 47 -9.49 7.84 -3.01
CA SER A 47 -10.87 7.40 -2.76
C SER A 47 -11.40 7.97 -1.44
N VAL A 48 -10.58 8.00 -0.40
CA VAL A 48 -10.90 8.63 0.90
C VAL A 48 -11.20 10.12 0.71
N GLU A 49 -10.38 10.83 -0.06
CA GLU A 49 -10.59 12.26 -0.36
C GLU A 49 -11.92 12.48 -1.09
N ASN A 50 -12.16 11.76 -2.18
CA ASN A 50 -13.37 11.90 -3.00
C ASN A 50 -14.64 11.64 -2.18
N LEU A 51 -14.61 10.63 -1.31
CA LEU A 51 -15.72 10.30 -0.43
C LEU A 51 -15.86 11.32 0.71
N GLY A 52 -14.76 11.88 1.20
CA GLY A 52 -14.75 12.92 2.24
C GLY A 52 -15.29 14.27 1.75
N VAL A 53 -15.25 14.55 0.45
CA VAL A 53 -15.92 15.70 -0.18
C VAL A 53 -17.42 15.44 -0.36
N SER A 54 -17.80 14.20 -0.65
CA SER A 54 -19.18 13.84 -1.01
C SER A 54 -20.06 13.47 0.20
N TYR A 55 -19.48 12.95 1.27
CA TYR A 55 -20.19 12.45 2.44
C TYR A 55 -19.54 12.97 3.73
N VAL A 56 -20.35 13.05 4.79
CA VAL A 56 -19.84 13.38 6.12
C VAL A 56 -19.09 12.17 6.68
N LYS A 57 -17.84 12.41 7.11
CA LYS A 57 -16.96 11.38 7.68
C LYS A 57 -17.57 10.77 8.94
N GLY A 58 -17.57 9.44 9.00
CA GLY A 58 -18.14 8.68 10.13
C GLY A 58 -19.63 8.34 9.99
N THR A 59 -20.29 8.78 8.91
CA THR A 59 -21.62 8.27 8.57
C THR A 59 -21.54 6.84 8.04
N GLU A 60 -22.61 6.08 8.23
CA GLU A 60 -22.72 4.71 7.71
C GLU A 60 -22.61 4.67 6.17
N GLN A 61 -23.16 5.68 5.49
CA GLN A 61 -23.04 5.84 4.03
C GLN A 61 -21.59 5.98 3.58
N TYR A 62 -20.80 6.81 4.28
CA TYR A 62 -19.37 6.97 4.02
C TYR A 62 -18.64 5.64 4.24
N GLN A 63 -18.90 4.96 5.35
CA GLN A 63 -18.24 3.68 5.67
C GLN A 63 -18.56 2.60 4.64
N SER A 64 -19.83 2.45 4.25
CA SER A 64 -20.27 1.46 3.26
C SER A 64 -19.64 1.71 1.88
N LYS A 65 -19.60 2.98 1.43
CA LYS A 65 -18.98 3.34 0.15
C LYS A 65 -17.46 3.17 0.19
N LEU A 66 -16.81 3.59 1.27
CA LEU A 66 -15.37 3.39 1.43
C LEU A 66 -15.02 1.89 1.43
N GLU A 67 -15.79 1.07 2.16
CA GLU A 67 -15.63 -0.38 2.16
C GLU A 67 -15.76 -0.99 0.76
N SER A 68 -16.69 -0.47 -0.06
CA SER A 68 -16.85 -0.90 -1.45
C SER A 68 -15.64 -0.56 -2.33
N GLU A 69 -15.03 0.63 -2.16
CA GLU A 69 -13.83 1.04 -2.90
C GLU A 69 -12.59 0.25 -2.45
N LEU A 70 -12.42 0.06 -1.14
CA LEU A 70 -11.33 -0.76 -0.60
C LEU A 70 -11.41 -2.21 -1.12
N ARG A 71 -12.62 -2.76 -1.22
CA ARG A 71 -12.84 -4.10 -1.79
C ARG A 71 -12.46 -4.17 -3.27
N LYS A 72 -12.80 -3.15 -4.07
CA LYS A 72 -12.39 -3.07 -5.49
C LYS A 72 -10.88 -3.02 -5.64
N LEU A 73 -10.22 -2.26 -4.77
CA LEU A 73 -8.76 -2.13 -4.75
C LEU A 73 -8.04 -3.33 -4.12
N LYS A 74 -8.78 -4.36 -3.71
CA LYS A 74 -8.27 -5.55 -2.99
C LYS A 74 -7.43 -5.17 -1.76
N PHE A 75 -7.78 -4.05 -1.15
CA PHE A 75 -7.12 -3.57 0.05
C PHE A 75 -7.62 -4.36 1.25
N SER A 76 -6.71 -4.99 1.99
CA SER A 76 -7.07 -5.69 3.21
C SER A 76 -7.32 -4.68 4.31
N TYR A 77 -8.58 -4.51 4.70
CA TYR A 77 -8.99 -3.59 5.75
C TYR A 77 -9.54 -4.32 7.00
N ARG A 78 -9.87 -5.61 6.88
CA ARG A 78 -10.22 -6.48 8.02
C ARG A 78 -9.08 -7.48 8.26
N GLU A 79 -8.83 -7.80 9.52
CA GLU A 79 -7.92 -8.88 9.91
C GLU A 79 -8.52 -10.21 9.41
N ASN A 80 -7.81 -10.91 8.52
CA ASN A 80 -8.14 -12.29 8.14
C ASN A 80 -7.13 -13.21 8.83
N LEU A 81 -7.64 -14.27 9.47
CA LEU A 81 -6.89 -15.12 10.41
C LEU A 81 -5.73 -15.94 9.80
N GLU A 82 -5.62 -16.06 8.47
CA GLU A 82 -4.70 -17.03 7.86
C GLU A 82 -3.59 -16.45 6.96
N ASP A 83 -3.54 -15.15 6.64
CA ASP A 83 -2.43 -14.61 5.83
C ASP A 83 -2.25 -13.09 5.95
N GLU A 84 -2.02 -12.61 7.18
CA GLU A 84 -2.06 -11.18 7.49
C GLU A 84 -0.72 -10.45 7.30
N TYR A 85 0.38 -11.19 7.20
CA TYR A 85 1.72 -10.62 7.15
C TYR A 85 1.98 -9.83 5.86
N GLU A 86 1.66 -10.40 4.69
CA GLU A 86 1.91 -9.74 3.40
C GLU A 86 1.05 -8.48 3.18
N PRO A 87 -0.26 -8.45 3.49
CA PRO A 87 -1.05 -7.22 3.47
C PRO A 87 -0.52 -6.14 4.43
N ARG A 88 -0.18 -6.49 5.69
CA ARG A 88 0.40 -5.55 6.66
C ARG A 88 1.75 -5.02 6.20
N ARG A 89 2.62 -5.88 5.66
CA ARG A 89 3.94 -5.47 5.17
C ARG A 89 3.82 -4.53 3.97
N ARG A 90 2.90 -4.80 3.04
CA ARG A 90 2.61 -3.91 1.90
C ARG A 90 2.10 -2.55 2.36
N ASP A 91 1.17 -2.53 3.31
CA ASP A 91 0.63 -1.30 3.89
C ASP A 91 1.73 -0.45 4.54
N HIS A 92 2.55 -1.09 5.38
CA HIS A 92 3.68 -0.47 6.05
C HIS A 92 4.68 0.12 5.04
N ILE A 93 5.10 -0.66 4.03
CA ILE A 93 6.02 -0.19 2.99
C ILE A 93 5.42 0.98 2.21
N SER A 94 4.16 0.88 1.77
CA SER A 94 3.47 1.96 1.04
C SER A 94 3.42 3.25 1.83
N HIS A 95 3.11 3.20 3.12
CA HIS A 95 3.08 4.37 3.99
C HIS A 95 4.42 5.10 3.99
N PHE A 96 5.54 4.37 4.15
CA PHE A 96 6.88 4.98 4.15
C PHE A 96 7.27 5.53 2.77
N ILE A 97 6.95 4.81 1.69
CA ILE A 97 7.23 5.29 0.32
C ILE A 97 6.45 6.58 0.04
N LEU A 98 5.18 6.64 0.39
CA LEU A 98 4.37 7.84 0.18
C LEU A 98 4.84 8.98 1.08
N ARG A 99 5.28 8.70 2.31
CA ARG A 99 5.89 9.73 3.15
C ARG A 99 7.12 10.36 2.51
N LEU A 100 7.93 9.61 1.76
CA LEU A 100 9.06 10.14 0.97
C LEU A 100 8.60 10.96 -0.25
N ALA A 101 7.49 10.58 -0.89
CA ALA A 101 6.95 11.31 -2.04
C ALA A 101 6.28 12.63 -1.64
N TYR A 102 5.52 12.64 -0.54
CA TYR A 102 4.69 13.77 -0.09
C TYR A 102 5.36 14.71 0.91
N CYS A 103 6.65 14.51 1.23
CA CYS A 103 7.39 15.40 2.13
C CYS A 103 7.90 16.70 1.46
N GLN A 104 7.75 16.82 0.13
CA GLN A 104 8.35 17.91 -0.65
C GLN A 104 7.72 19.28 -0.38
N SER A 105 6.41 19.34 -0.13
CA SER A 105 5.70 20.58 0.18
C SER A 105 4.81 20.41 1.40
N GLU A 106 4.57 21.52 2.12
CA GLU A 106 3.73 21.51 3.31
C GLU A 106 2.27 21.17 2.98
N GLU A 107 1.78 21.63 1.83
CA GLU A 107 0.43 21.33 1.34
C GLU A 107 0.25 19.83 1.08
N LEU A 108 1.19 19.20 0.38
CA LEU A 108 1.17 17.75 0.13
C LEU A 108 1.26 16.96 1.43
N ARG A 109 2.08 17.42 2.37
CA ARG A 109 2.20 16.79 3.70
C ARG A 109 0.90 16.88 4.48
N ARG A 110 0.26 18.06 4.51
CA ARG A 110 -1.04 18.26 5.19
C ARG A 110 -2.12 17.39 4.55
N TRP A 111 -2.18 17.36 3.22
CA TRP A 111 -3.10 16.51 2.48
C TRP A 111 -2.90 15.03 2.81
N PHE A 112 -1.65 14.54 2.77
CA PHE A 112 -1.32 13.15 3.08
C PHE A 112 -1.71 12.78 4.51
N ILE A 113 -1.33 13.60 5.50
CA ILE A 113 -1.69 13.38 6.91
C ILE A 113 -3.21 13.31 7.07
N GLN A 114 -3.95 14.20 6.42
CA GLN A 114 -5.40 14.23 6.51
C GLN A 114 -6.05 12.95 5.98
N GLN A 115 -5.67 12.50 4.77
CA GLN A 115 -6.24 11.28 4.20
C GLN A 115 -5.82 10.03 4.98
N GLU A 116 -4.57 9.98 5.45
CA GLU A 116 -4.05 8.88 6.27
C GLU A 116 -4.81 8.78 7.61
N MET A 117 -5.05 9.92 8.26
CA MET A 117 -5.82 9.98 9.50
C MET A 117 -7.27 9.52 9.31
N ASP A 118 -7.90 9.89 8.19
CA ASP A 118 -9.25 9.45 7.87
C ASP A 118 -9.32 7.94 7.60
N LEU A 119 -8.34 7.39 6.89
CA LEU A 119 -8.22 5.95 6.67
C LEU A 119 -8.00 5.20 7.99
N LEU A 120 -7.15 5.73 8.87
CA LEU A 120 -6.91 5.19 10.20
C LEU A 120 -8.18 5.21 11.04
N ARG A 121 -8.94 6.31 11.02
CA ARG A 121 -10.23 6.42 11.73
C ARG A 121 -11.24 5.39 11.23
N PHE A 122 -11.30 5.15 9.93
CA PHE A 122 -12.12 4.08 9.36
C PHE A 122 -11.70 2.71 9.89
N ARG A 123 -10.39 2.39 9.86
CA ARG A 123 -9.86 1.13 10.40
C ARG A 123 -10.15 0.94 11.89
N PHE A 124 -10.05 1.99 12.69
CA PHE A 124 -10.45 1.92 14.10
C PHE A 124 -11.95 1.70 14.28
N SER A 125 -12.80 2.26 13.41
CA SER A 125 -14.26 2.14 13.53
C SER A 125 -14.80 0.73 13.26
N ILE A 126 -14.08 -0.07 12.47
CA ILE A 126 -14.45 -1.46 12.14
C ILE A 126 -13.80 -2.49 13.07
N LEU A 127 -12.83 -2.06 13.90
CA LEU A 127 -12.09 -2.95 14.79
C LEU A 127 -12.96 -3.30 16.02
N PRO A 128 -13.04 -4.57 16.43
CA PRO A 128 -13.80 -4.94 17.62
C PRO A 128 -13.16 -4.37 18.89
N LYS A 129 -13.99 -4.10 19.91
CA LYS A 129 -13.57 -3.47 21.17
C LYS A 129 -12.43 -4.23 21.86
N ASP A 130 -12.44 -5.56 21.80
CA ASP A 130 -11.40 -6.40 22.41
C ASP A 130 -10.02 -6.13 21.78
N LYS A 131 -9.97 -6.00 20.45
CA LYS A 131 -8.74 -5.68 19.72
C LYS A 131 -8.28 -4.25 19.90
N ILE A 132 -9.22 -3.31 20.08
CA ILE A 132 -8.87 -1.95 20.47
C ILE A 132 -8.18 -1.98 21.84
N GLN A 133 -8.68 -2.76 22.80
CA GLN A 133 -8.05 -2.88 24.11
C GLN A 133 -6.67 -3.53 24.03
N ASP A 134 -6.50 -4.58 23.21
CA ASP A 134 -5.19 -5.19 22.97
C ASP A 134 -4.21 -4.17 22.35
N PHE A 135 -4.65 -3.43 21.34
CA PHE A 135 -3.86 -2.35 20.73
C PHE A 135 -3.46 -1.27 21.76
N LEU A 136 -4.36 -0.89 22.66
CA LEU A 136 -4.07 0.10 23.70
C LEU A 136 -3.05 -0.44 24.72
N LYS A 137 -3.11 -1.73 25.09
CA LYS A 137 -2.11 -2.37 25.96
C LYS A 137 -0.73 -2.47 25.30
N ASP A 138 -0.70 -2.78 24.00
CA ASP A 138 0.53 -2.89 23.23
C ASP A 138 1.16 -1.53 22.94
N SER A 139 0.36 -0.47 22.96
CA SER A 139 0.88 0.89 22.84
C SER A 139 1.71 1.25 24.08
N GLN A 140 2.78 2.01 23.90
CA GLN A 140 3.64 2.48 24.99
C GLN A 140 2.96 3.58 25.85
N LEU A 141 1.63 3.62 25.87
CA LEU A 141 0.81 4.61 26.55
C LEU A 141 0.07 3.91 27.71
N GLN A 142 0.04 4.57 28.86
CA GLN A 142 -0.64 4.04 30.05
C GLN A 142 -2.14 4.31 29.93
N PHE A 143 -2.92 3.27 29.63
CA PHE A 143 -4.38 3.34 29.59
C PHE A 143 -4.98 2.56 30.77
N GLU A 144 -5.81 3.21 31.58
CA GLU A 144 -6.56 2.58 32.67
C GLU A 144 -8.05 2.60 32.34
N ALA A 145 -8.67 1.41 32.30
CA ALA A 145 -10.10 1.27 32.05
C ALA A 145 -10.87 1.58 33.33
N VAL A 146 -11.65 2.67 33.33
CA VAL A 146 -12.50 3.02 34.46
C VAL A 146 -13.82 2.25 34.37
N SER A 147 -14.10 1.39 35.35
CA SER A 147 -15.43 0.81 35.50
C SER A 147 -16.37 1.84 36.14
N ILE A 148 -17.32 2.33 35.35
CA ILE A 148 -18.43 3.14 35.89
C ILE A 148 -19.44 2.15 36.46
N TYR A 149 -19.29 1.80 37.73
CA TYR A 149 -20.39 1.20 38.50
C TYR A 149 -21.32 2.34 38.95
N LEU A 150 -22.51 2.38 38.35
CA LEU A 150 -23.66 3.19 38.77
C LEU A 150 -24.76 2.25 39.23
#